data_AF-A0A1F6A5P7-F1
#
_entry.id   AF-A0A1F6A5P7-F1
#
_cell.length_a   1.000
_cell.length_b   1.000
_cell.length_c   1.000
_cell.angle_alpha   90.00
_cell.angle_beta   90.00
_cell.angle_gamma   90.00
#
_symmetry.space_group_name_H-M   'P 1'
#
loop_
_entity.id
_entity.type
_entity.pdbx_description
1 polymer ?
#
loop_
_entity_poly.entity_id
_entity_poly.type
_entity_poly.pdbx_seq_one_letter_code
_entity_poly.pdbx_strand_id
1 'polypeptide(L)'
;MDKIGVEPVALLTQIINFLLMVLILSKILYKPILKMLDERKKKIEEGLKYTEKMQLEMEKLEIKKTEVLDKAREEVKKIIEEGKKAGKSVEADIIKSAHEEAKHIIESGNKEIDSEKAKMLKALHRETVDVSVKMAEKILKDVLSQEDQRSIIDKKLKQIAGLVK
;
A
#
# COMPACT_ATOMS: atom_id res chain seq x y z
N MET A 1 -84.96 49.74 68.85
CA MET A 1 -85.39 48.40 68.41
C MET A 1 -85.16 48.29 66.91
N ASP A 2 -83.91 48.35 66.48
CA ASP A 2 -82.91 47.28 66.63
C ASP A 2 -83.30 46.11 65.73
N LYS A 3 -82.48 45.63 64.81
CA LYS A 3 -81.04 45.78 64.62
C LYS A 3 -80.80 45.31 63.18
N ILE A 4 -79.59 45.57 62.69
CA ILE A 4 -79.03 45.06 61.45
C ILE A 4 -79.72 45.63 60.20
N GLY A 5 -79.14 46.70 59.64
CA GLY A 5 -79.51 47.29 58.34
C GLY A 5 -79.18 46.36 57.18
N VAL A 6 -79.86 45.22 57.16
CA VAL A 6 -79.67 44.16 56.17
C VAL A 6 -81.04 43.64 55.77
N GLU A 7 -81.41 43.87 54.52
CA GLU A 7 -82.60 43.26 53.94
C GLU A 7 -82.33 41.75 53.77
N PRO A 8 -83.09 40.84 54.43
CA PRO A 8 -82.86 39.40 54.34
C PRO A 8 -82.92 38.86 52.91
N VAL A 9 -83.71 39.51 52.05
CA VAL A 9 -83.83 39.21 50.62
C VAL A 9 -82.56 39.56 49.86
N ALA A 10 -81.89 40.67 50.20
CA ALA A 10 -80.62 41.06 49.59
C ALA A 10 -79.50 40.08 49.97
N LEU A 11 -79.44 39.62 51.23
CA LEU A 11 -78.49 38.59 51.66
C LEU A 11 -78.69 37.26 50.92
N LEU A 12 -79.93 36.78 50.79
CA LEU A 12 -80.24 35.56 50.05
C LEU A 12 -79.82 35.66 48.58
N THR A 13 -80.09 36.80 47.94
CA THR A 13 -79.70 37.06 46.55
C THR A 13 -78.18 37.11 46.40
N GLN A 14 -77.47 37.75 47.33
CA GLN A 14 -76.00 37.80 47.39
C GLN A 14 -75.39 36.40 47.53
N ILE A 15 -75.97 35.56 48.41
CA ILE A 15 -75.51 34.18 48.64
C ILE A 15 -75.73 33.32 47.40
N ILE A 16 -76.89 33.42 46.76
CA ILE A 16 -77.18 32.69 45.52
C ILE A 16 -76.22 33.12 44.41
N ASN A 17 -75.98 34.42 44.25
CA ASN A 17 -75.04 34.93 43.25
C ASN A 17 -73.59 34.48 43.54
N PHE A 18 -73.17 34.49 44.81
CA PHE A 18 -71.86 33.99 45.22
C PHE A 18 -71.71 32.49 44.93
N LEU A 19 -72.70 31.67 45.28
CA LEU A 19 -72.72 30.24 44.97
C LEU A 19 -72.68 29.97 43.47
N LEU A 20 -73.45 30.72 42.69
CA LEU A 20 -73.49 30.59 41.23
C LEU A 20 -72.13 30.97 40.61
N MET A 21 -71.49 32.02 41.12
CA MET A 21 -70.14 32.40 40.72
C MET A 21 -69.09 31.35 41.11
N VAL A 22 -69.15 30.80 42.33
CA VAL A 22 -68.25 29.72 42.78
C VAL A 22 -68.43 28.46 41.93
N LEU A 23 -69.65 28.11 41.55
CA LEU A 23 -69.93 26.97 40.67
C LEU A 23 -69.33 27.17 39.28
N ILE A 24 -69.46 28.38 38.72
CA ILE A 24 -68.85 28.72 37.42
C ILE A 24 -67.32 28.67 37.50
N LEU A 25 -66.71 29.31 38.52
CA LEU A 25 -65.27 29.27 38.73
C LEU A 25 -64.76 27.85 38.96
N SER A 26 -65.42 27.07 39.80
CA SER A 26 -65.03 25.68 40.07
C SER A 26 -65.08 24.83 38.80
N LYS A 27 -66.15 24.96 37.99
CA LYS A 27 -66.29 24.18 36.75
C LYS A 27 -65.32 24.60 35.65
N ILE A 28 -65.01 25.90 35.54
CA ILE A 28 -64.15 26.44 34.48
C ILE A 28 -62.66 26.38 34.84
N LEU A 29 -62.27 26.66 36.10
CA LEU A 29 -60.87 26.82 36.52
C LEU A 29 -60.22 25.52 36.99
N TYR A 30 -61.00 24.56 37.49
CA TYR A 30 -60.46 23.29 38.00
C TYR A 30 -59.81 22.45 36.88
N LYS A 31 -60.47 22.36 35.72
CA LYS A 31 -59.96 21.61 34.55
C LYS A 31 -58.61 22.13 34.03
N PRO A 32 -58.42 23.43 33.72
CA PRO A 32 -57.14 23.93 33.23
C PRO A 32 -56.04 23.85 34.28
N ILE A 33 -56.33 24.05 35.57
CA ILE A 33 -55.32 23.95 36.64
C ILE A 33 -54.80 22.51 36.77
N LEU A 34 -55.71 21.51 36.82
CA LEU A 34 -55.30 20.11 36.85
C LEU A 34 -54.52 19.72 35.59
N LYS A 35 -54.97 20.17 34.42
CA LYS A 35 -54.27 19.91 33.16
C LYS A 35 -52.84 20.47 33.17
N MET A 36 -52.64 21.69 33.67
CA MET A 36 -51.29 22.27 33.80
C MET A 36 -50.41 21.50 34.79
N LEU A 37 -50.97 20.99 35.88
CA LEU A 37 -50.24 20.17 36.85
C LEU A 37 -49.85 18.81 36.26
N ASP A 38 -50.76 18.16 35.54
CA ASP A 38 -50.50 16.90 34.85
C ASP A 38 -49.46 17.07 33.73
N GLU A 39 -49.55 18.15 32.95
CA GLU A 39 -48.55 18.49 31.92
C GLU A 39 -47.17 18.74 32.55
N ARG A 40 -47.10 19.45 33.67
CA ARG A 40 -45.84 19.65 34.41
C ARG A 40 -45.28 18.33 34.91
N LYS A 41 -46.10 17.49 35.55
CA LYS A 41 -45.69 16.17 36.05
C LYS A 41 -45.16 15.30 34.91
N LYS A 42 -45.90 15.22 33.80
CA LYS A 42 -45.52 14.45 32.62
C LYS A 42 -44.20 14.94 32.03
N LYS A 43 -44.01 16.26 31.89
CA LYS A 43 -42.77 16.85 31.37
C LYS A 43 -41.56 16.53 32.26
N ILE A 44 -41.73 16.52 33.59
CA ILE A 44 -40.67 16.14 34.53
C ILE A 44 -40.35 14.65 34.41
N GLU A 45 -41.36 13.78 34.40
CA GLU A 45 -41.16 12.33 34.24
C GLU A 45 -40.48 11.99 32.90
N GLU A 46 -40.91 12.63 31.81
CA GLU A 46 -40.28 12.48 30.49
C GLU A 46 -38.85 12.99 30.49
N GLY A 47 -38.58 14.13 31.13
CA GLY A 47 -37.23 14.69 31.25
C GLY A 47 -36.28 13.78 32.05
N LEU A 48 -36.75 13.19 33.15
CA LEU A 48 -35.98 12.24 33.95
C LEU A 48 -35.69 10.97 33.15
N LYS A 49 -36.71 10.36 32.53
CA LYS A 49 -36.54 9.17 31.68
C LYS A 49 -35.62 9.43 30.49
N TYR A 50 -35.70 10.61 29.89
CA TYR A 50 -34.81 10.99 28.80
C TYR A 50 -33.37 11.10 29.30
N THR A 51 -33.15 11.72 30.46
CA THR A 51 -31.81 11.87 31.06
C THR A 51 -31.19 10.51 31.37
N GLU A 52 -31.93 9.59 31.99
CA GLU A 52 -31.47 8.22 32.26
C GLU A 52 -31.12 7.47 30.97
N LYS A 53 -31.97 7.56 29.93
CA LYS A 53 -31.68 6.96 28.63
C LYS A 53 -30.42 7.54 27.98
N MET A 54 -30.26 8.85 28.03
CA MET A 54 -29.07 9.51 27.49
C MET A 54 -27.80 9.09 28.21
N GLN A 55 -27.83 8.95 29.54
CA GLN A 55 -26.68 8.45 30.29
C GLN A 55 -26.30 7.02 29.87
N LEU A 56 -27.29 6.12 29.77
CA LEU A 56 -27.06 4.75 29.31
C LEU A 56 -26.56 4.68 27.86
N GLU A 57 -27.07 5.54 26.97
CA GLU A 57 -26.59 5.62 25.59
C GLU A 57 -25.17 6.17 25.50
N MET A 58 -24.83 7.16 26.32
CA MET A 58 -23.46 7.70 26.41
C MET A 58 -22.48 6.64 26.89
N GLU A 59 -22.80 5.89 27.95
CA GLU A 59 -21.95 4.79 28.44
C GLU A 59 -21.75 3.73 27.35
N LYS A 60 -22.81 3.33 26.64
CA LYS A 60 -22.72 2.40 25.50
C LYS A 60 -21.85 2.95 24.36
N LEU A 61 -21.95 4.25 24.08
CA LEU A 61 -21.12 4.91 23.06
C LEU A 61 -19.66 4.95 23.47
N GLU A 62 -19.35 5.20 24.74
CA GLU A 62 -17.97 5.17 25.25
C GLU A 62 -17.35 3.78 25.17
N ILE A 63 -18.11 2.74 25.54
CA ILE A 63 -17.68 1.34 25.38
C ILE A 63 -17.39 1.05 23.91
N LYS A 64 -18.36 1.32 23.01
CA LYS A 64 -18.18 1.11 21.56
C LYS A 64 -17.01 1.89 20.99
N LYS A 65 -16.82 3.15 21.42
CA LYS A 65 -15.69 3.97 20.99
C LYS A 65 -14.37 3.32 21.38
N THR A 66 -14.28 2.83 22.61
CA THR A 66 -13.08 2.15 23.11
C THR A 66 -12.82 0.86 22.33
N GLU A 67 -13.84 0.03 22.11
CA GLU A 67 -13.74 -1.18 21.29
C GLU A 67 -13.28 -0.88 19.84
N VAL A 68 -13.83 0.17 19.21
CA VAL A 68 -13.43 0.57 17.86
C VAL A 68 -11.98 1.04 17.83
N LEU A 69 -11.54 1.81 18.84
CA LEU A 69 -10.16 2.27 18.93
C LEU A 69 -9.19 1.11 19.14
N ASP A 70 -9.55 0.13 19.96
CA ASP A 70 -8.70 -1.04 20.20
C ASP A 70 -8.64 -1.96 18.98
N LYS A 71 -9.76 -2.21 18.30
CA LYS A 71 -9.77 -2.92 17.01
C LYS A 71 -8.93 -2.21 15.96
N ALA A 72 -9.06 -0.89 15.83
CA ALA A 72 -8.25 -0.11 14.90
C ALA A 72 -6.75 -0.22 15.22
N ARG A 73 -6.36 -0.24 16.50
CA ARG A 73 -4.97 -0.44 16.92
C ARG A 73 -4.46 -1.83 16.56
N GLU A 74 -5.27 -2.87 16.75
CA GLU A 74 -4.92 -4.24 16.35
C GLU A 74 -4.77 -4.37 14.84
N GLU A 75 -5.68 -3.81 14.05
CA GLU A 75 -5.60 -3.79 12.59
C GLU A 75 -4.35 -3.06 12.12
N VAL A 76 -4.03 -1.89 12.69
CA VAL A 76 -2.80 -1.15 12.36
C VAL A 76 -1.56 -1.97 12.67
N LYS A 77 -1.49 -2.63 13.84
CA LYS A 77 -0.37 -3.53 14.17
C LYS A 77 -0.23 -4.64 13.14
N LYS A 78 -1.34 -5.27 12.76
CA LYS A 78 -1.36 -6.32 11.75
C LYS A 78 -0.87 -5.83 10.39
N ILE A 79 -1.33 -4.67 9.93
CA ILE A 79 -0.88 -4.05 8.68
C ILE A 79 0.63 -3.76 8.72
N ILE A 80 1.14 -3.25 9.84
CA ILE A 80 2.59 -2.98 10.00
C ILE A 80 3.39 -4.27 9.97
N GLU A 81 2.94 -5.33 10.64
CA GLU A 81 3.61 -6.63 10.66
C GLU A 81 3.60 -7.31 9.28
N GLU A 82 2.46 -7.30 8.59
CA GLU A 82 2.32 -7.78 7.23
C GLU A 82 3.21 -6.99 6.26
N GLY A 83 3.23 -5.66 6.38
CA GLY A 83 4.11 -4.79 5.59
C GLY A 83 5.59 -5.08 5.82
N LYS A 84 6.01 -5.29 7.08
CA LYS A 84 7.39 -5.68 7.41
C LYS A 84 7.74 -7.05 6.84
N LYS A 85 6.83 -8.02 6.91
CA LYS A 85 7.04 -9.37 6.35
C LYS A 85 7.14 -9.33 4.83
N ALA A 86 6.26 -8.60 4.16
CA ALA A 86 6.32 -8.38 2.72
C ALA A 86 7.61 -7.68 2.31
N GLY A 87 8.01 -6.62 3.02
CA GLY A 87 9.27 -5.92 2.78
C GLY A 87 10.50 -6.83 2.87
N LYS A 88 10.58 -7.67 3.91
CA LYS A 88 11.66 -8.66 4.05
C LYS A 88 11.66 -9.71 2.94
N SER A 89 10.48 -10.15 2.48
CA SER A 89 10.38 -11.08 1.35
C SER A 89 10.91 -10.45 0.07
N VAL A 90 10.49 -9.21 -0.22
CA VAL A 90 10.93 -8.47 -1.40
C VAL A 90 12.44 -8.21 -1.35
N GLU A 91 12.98 -7.84 -0.18
CA GLU A 91 14.42 -7.67 0.01
C GLU A 91 15.17 -8.97 -0.29
N ALA A 92 14.70 -10.11 0.24
CA ALA A 92 15.31 -11.41 -0.03
C ALA A 92 15.24 -11.80 -1.51
N ASP A 93 14.11 -11.54 -2.18
CA ASP A 93 13.90 -11.83 -3.60
C ASP A 93 14.81 -10.95 -4.49
N ILE A 94 14.96 -9.67 -4.15
CA ILE A 94 15.88 -8.75 -4.84
C ILE A 94 17.33 -9.22 -4.68
N ILE A 95 17.75 -9.55 -3.46
CA ILE A 95 19.12 -10.04 -3.20
C ILE A 95 19.38 -11.35 -3.95
N LYS A 96 18.40 -12.26 -3.97
CA LYS A 96 18.51 -13.52 -4.70
C LYS A 96 18.65 -13.27 -6.21
N SER A 97 17.77 -12.44 -6.77
CA SER A 97 17.80 -12.10 -8.20
C SER A 97 19.12 -11.42 -8.59
N ALA A 98 19.61 -10.50 -7.76
CA ALA A 98 20.89 -9.84 -7.97
C ALA A 98 22.08 -10.82 -7.96
N HIS A 99 22.08 -11.82 -7.08
CA HIS A 99 23.10 -12.87 -7.08
C HIS A 99 23.02 -13.77 -8.32
N GLU A 100 21.81 -14.14 -8.75
CA GLU A 100 21.60 -14.94 -9.96
C GLU A 100 22.07 -14.17 -11.21
N GLU A 101 21.76 -12.88 -11.30
CA GLU A 101 22.18 -12.02 -12.40
C GLU A 101 23.70 -11.78 -12.39
N ALA A 102 24.30 -11.54 -11.22
CA ALA A 102 25.75 -11.43 -11.08
C ALA A 102 26.46 -12.72 -11.53
N LYS A 103 25.92 -13.88 -11.15
CA LYS A 103 26.44 -15.19 -11.59
C LYS A 103 26.32 -15.34 -13.12
N HIS A 104 25.19 -14.95 -13.70
CA HIS A 104 24.98 -14.99 -15.14
C HIS A 104 25.95 -14.08 -15.90
N ILE A 105 26.22 -12.87 -15.38
CA ILE A 105 27.21 -11.94 -15.94
C ILE A 105 28.60 -12.57 -15.91
N ILE A 106 29.02 -13.16 -14.78
CA ILE A 106 30.33 -13.80 -14.64
C ILE A 106 30.46 -14.99 -15.62
N GLU A 107 29.44 -15.84 -15.70
CA GLU A 107 29.45 -16.99 -16.62
C GLU A 107 29.51 -16.54 -18.09
N SER A 108 28.77 -15.50 -18.45
CA SER A 108 28.78 -14.93 -19.80
C SER A 108 30.13 -14.30 -20.13
N GLY A 109 30.71 -13.53 -19.19
CA GLY A 109 32.03 -12.93 -19.34
C GLY A 109 33.14 -13.98 -19.49
N ASN A 110 33.08 -15.07 -18.73
CA ASN A 110 34.03 -16.18 -18.88
C ASN A 110 33.93 -16.84 -20.27
N LYS A 111 32.72 -17.07 -20.78
CA LYS A 111 32.51 -17.59 -22.14
C LYS A 111 33.06 -16.65 -23.21
N GLU A 112 32.88 -15.35 -23.02
CA GLU A 112 33.37 -14.32 -23.94
C GLU A 112 34.91 -14.26 -23.92
N ILE A 113 35.53 -14.31 -22.73
CA ILE A 113 36.98 -14.41 -22.56
C ILE A 113 37.55 -15.65 -23.26
N ASP A 114 36.92 -16.81 -23.10
CA ASP A 114 37.37 -18.05 -23.73
C ASP A 114 37.24 -17.99 -25.26
N SER A 115 36.17 -17.36 -25.76
CA SER A 115 36.00 -17.09 -27.20
C SER A 115 37.09 -16.16 -27.74
N GLU A 116 37.38 -15.07 -27.04
CA GLU A 116 38.42 -14.11 -27.43
C GLU A 116 39.82 -14.73 -27.37
N LYS A 117 40.13 -15.53 -26.36
CA LYS A 117 41.39 -16.30 -26.30
C LYS A 117 41.54 -17.22 -27.51
N ALA A 118 40.48 -17.93 -27.89
CA ALA A 118 40.51 -18.81 -29.06
C ALA A 118 40.74 -18.03 -30.37
N LYS A 119 40.14 -16.83 -30.51
CA LYS A 119 40.37 -15.94 -31.65
C LYS A 119 41.81 -15.40 -31.66
N MET A 120 42.32 -14.95 -30.52
CA MET A 120 43.69 -14.47 -30.36
C MET A 120 44.72 -15.54 -30.70
N LEU A 121 44.52 -16.79 -30.24
CA LEU A 121 45.42 -17.91 -30.58
C LEU A 121 45.44 -18.19 -32.08
N LYS A 122 44.29 -18.14 -32.76
CA LYS A 122 44.22 -18.26 -34.22
C LYS A 122 44.94 -17.12 -34.93
N ALA A 123 44.78 -15.89 -34.45
CA ALA A 123 45.47 -14.72 -34.99
C ALA A 123 47.00 -14.83 -34.80
N LEU A 124 47.46 -15.20 -33.61
CA LEU A 124 48.87 -15.43 -33.31
C LEU A 124 49.48 -16.56 -34.17
N HIS A 125 48.74 -17.64 -34.39
CA HIS A 125 49.19 -18.72 -35.24
C HIS A 125 49.39 -18.24 -36.69
N ARG A 126 48.43 -17.47 -37.22
CA ARG A 126 48.52 -16.88 -38.56
C ARG A 126 49.72 -15.94 -38.69
N GLU A 127 49.92 -15.07 -37.70
CA GLU A 127 51.06 -14.13 -37.66
C GLU A 127 52.39 -14.88 -37.60
N THR A 128 52.49 -15.92 -36.77
CA THR A 128 53.70 -16.75 -36.64
C THR A 128 54.03 -17.46 -37.96
N VAL A 129 53.03 -17.99 -38.66
CA VAL A 129 53.22 -18.61 -39.98
C VAL A 129 53.74 -17.59 -40.99
N ASP A 130 53.15 -16.39 -41.03
CA ASP A 130 53.56 -15.32 -41.95
C ASP A 130 55.02 -14.87 -41.68
N VAL A 131 55.39 -14.68 -40.41
CA VAL A 131 56.77 -14.34 -40.02
C VAL A 131 57.74 -15.47 -40.38
N SER A 132 57.34 -16.73 -40.18
CA SER A 132 58.16 -17.91 -40.49
C SER A 132 58.40 -18.04 -42.00
N VAL A 133 57.38 -17.79 -42.83
CA VAL A 133 57.50 -17.75 -44.30
C VAL A 133 58.45 -16.64 -44.72
N LYS A 134 58.27 -15.41 -44.21
CA LYS A 134 59.15 -14.26 -44.51
C LYS A 134 60.61 -14.53 -44.10
N MET A 135 60.82 -15.20 -42.97
CA MET A 135 62.17 -15.57 -42.52
C MET A 135 62.79 -16.63 -43.41
N ALA A 136 62.02 -17.65 -43.82
CA ALA A 136 62.48 -18.67 -44.76
C ALA A 136 62.80 -18.07 -46.14
N GLU A 137 61.98 -17.15 -46.65
CA GLU A 137 62.24 -16.40 -47.89
C GLU A 137 63.55 -15.63 -47.82
N LYS A 138 63.82 -14.95 -46.68
CA LYS A 138 65.04 -14.17 -46.50
C LYS A 138 66.29 -15.06 -46.41
N ILE A 139 66.24 -16.14 -45.63
CA ILE A 139 67.35 -17.10 -45.52
C ILE A 139 67.62 -17.75 -46.89
N LEU A 140 66.57 -18.19 -47.60
CA LEU A 140 66.74 -18.75 -48.95
C LEU A 140 67.41 -17.73 -49.88
N LYS A 141 66.99 -16.47 -49.86
CA LYS A 141 67.59 -15.41 -50.68
C LYS A 141 69.07 -15.16 -50.35
N ASP A 142 69.46 -15.27 -49.08
CA ASP A 142 70.84 -15.03 -48.63
C ASP A 142 71.77 -16.25 -48.88
N VAL A 143 71.22 -17.47 -48.95
CA VAL A 143 72.00 -18.71 -49.10
C VAL A 143 72.05 -19.22 -50.55
N LEU A 144 71.09 -18.86 -51.41
CA LEU A 144 71.03 -19.36 -52.79
C LEU A 144 72.07 -18.71 -53.71
N SER A 145 72.94 -19.55 -54.29
CA SER A 145 73.82 -19.17 -55.40
C SER A 145 73.04 -19.09 -56.73
N GLN A 146 73.60 -18.42 -57.75
CA GLN A 146 73.00 -18.38 -59.10
C GLN A 146 72.83 -19.77 -59.73
N GLU A 147 73.68 -20.74 -59.38
CA GLU A 147 73.57 -22.13 -59.84
C GLU A 147 72.43 -22.89 -59.17
N ASP A 148 72.23 -22.68 -57.87
CA ASP A 148 71.12 -23.29 -57.12
C ASP A 148 69.76 -22.79 -57.62
N GLN A 149 69.66 -21.50 -57.96
CA GLN A 149 68.45 -20.93 -58.56
C GLN A 149 68.13 -21.58 -59.91
N ARG A 150 69.13 -21.78 -60.78
CA ARG A 150 68.94 -22.48 -62.07
C ARG A 150 68.53 -23.95 -61.89
N SER A 151 69.17 -24.67 -60.97
CA SER A 151 68.87 -26.07 -60.66
C SER A 151 67.44 -26.28 -60.14
N ILE A 152 66.94 -25.37 -59.29
CA ILE A 152 65.57 -25.42 -58.77
C ILE A 152 64.55 -25.13 -59.88
N ILE A 153 64.82 -24.15 -60.74
CA ILE A 153 63.96 -23.82 -61.89
C ILE A 153 63.86 -25.02 -62.84
N ASP A 154 64.99 -25.66 -63.17
CA ASP A 154 65.00 -26.86 -64.02
C ASP A 154 64.25 -28.04 -63.40
N LYS A 155 64.39 -28.26 -62.08
CA LYS A 155 63.63 -29.30 -61.36
C LYS A 155 62.14 -29.00 -61.34
N LYS A 156 61.72 -27.75 -61.09
CA LYS A 156 60.31 -27.34 -61.10
C LYS A 156 59.70 -27.44 -62.50
N LEU A 157 60.42 -27.04 -63.54
CA LEU A 157 59.98 -27.18 -64.94
C LEU A 157 59.82 -28.66 -65.33
N LYS A 158 60.73 -29.54 -64.90
CA LYS A 158 60.56 -30.99 -65.08
C LYS A 158 59.37 -31.56 -64.30
N GLN A 159 59.10 -31.07 -63.10
CA GLN A 159 57.97 -31.54 -62.29
C GLN A 159 56.62 -31.11 -62.86
N ILE A 160 56.52 -29.85 -63.35
CA ILE A 160 55.33 -29.35 -64.04
C ILE A 160 55.15 -30.06 -65.39
N ALA A 161 56.22 -30.23 -66.17
CA ALA A 161 56.17 -30.97 -67.43
C ALA A 161 55.81 -32.47 -67.23
N GLY A 162 56.17 -33.06 -66.09
CA GLY A 162 55.79 -34.42 -65.72
C GLY A 162 54.36 -34.56 -65.16
N LEU A 163 53.71 -33.47 -64.74
CA LEU A 163 52.32 -33.43 -64.31
C LEU A 163 51.34 -33.09 -65.45
N VAL A 164 51.85 -32.64 -66.60
CA VAL A 164 51.07 -32.27 -67.80
C VAL A 164 51.11 -33.37 -68.87
N LYS A 165 51.48 -34.59 -68.48
CA LYS A 165 51.47 -35.80 -69.33
C LYS A 165 50.60 -36.87 -68.69
#